data_AF-A0AAV0QX66-F1
#
_entry.id   AF-A0AAV0QX66-F1
#
_cell.length_a   1.000
_cell.length_b   1.000
_cell.length_c   1.000
_cell.angle_alpha   90.00
_cell.angle_beta   90.00
_cell.angle_gamma   90.00
#
_symmetry.space_group_name_H-M   'P 1'
#
loop_
_entity.id
_entity.type
_entity.pdbx_description
1 polymer ?
#
loop_
_entity_poly.entity_id
_entity_poly.type
_entity_poly.pdbx_seq_one_letter_code
_entity_poly.pdbx_strand_id
1 'polypeptide(L)'
;MKDVASAIFNLCLVHENRARAVKDGAVRVILNKIREGVLVNELLAVLAMLCSHQGAIIDMEEQGGVPCLLQIIRESSCERSKENCIAILHTICLYDRTKWKEVKDEESSYGTISKLAKDGTSRAKRKANSILERFNRAVNLTHTA
;
A
#
# COMPACT_ATOMS: atom_id res chain seq x y z
N MET A 1 -17.49 -6.30 15.25
CA MET A 1 -16.11 -6.52 14.74
C MET A 1 -15.57 -5.30 13.97
N LYS A 2 -16.37 -4.62 13.13
CA LYS A 2 -16.01 -3.31 12.58
C LYS A 2 -15.62 -2.30 13.67
N ASP A 3 -16.25 -2.41 14.84
CA ASP A 3 -16.03 -1.55 16.01
C ASP A 3 -14.58 -1.61 16.54
N VAL A 4 -13.92 -2.76 16.43
CA VAL A 4 -12.52 -2.93 16.86
C VAL A 4 -11.58 -2.22 15.91
N ALA A 5 -11.75 -2.39 14.60
CA ALA A 5 -10.92 -1.70 13.61
C ALA A 5 -11.12 -0.17 13.66
N SER A 6 -12.36 0.29 13.89
CA SER A 6 -12.66 1.71 14.13
C SER A 6 -12.00 2.24 15.41
N ALA A 7 -12.01 1.47 16.50
CA ALA A 7 -11.32 1.85 17.73
C ALA A 7 -9.80 1.98 17.53
N ILE A 8 -9.17 1.01 16.84
CA ILE A 8 -7.74 1.06 16.50
C ILE A 8 -7.44 2.28 15.63
N PHE A 9 -8.26 2.54 14.60
CA PHE A 9 -8.12 3.70 13.73
C PHE A 9 -8.15 5.01 14.53
N ASN A 10 -9.13 5.16 15.42
CA ASN A 10 -9.28 6.37 16.23
C ASN A 10 -8.11 6.57 17.20
N LEU A 11 -7.63 5.50 17.84
CA LEU A 11 -6.44 5.57 18.69
C LEU A 11 -5.21 6.02 17.91
N CYS A 12 -5.04 5.52 16.68
CA CYS A 12 -3.90 5.84 15.84
C CYS A 12 -3.99 7.22 15.18
N LEU A 13 -5.10 7.97 15.30
CA LEU A 13 -5.14 9.36 14.82
C LEU A 13 -4.06 10.22 15.51
N VAL A 14 -3.76 9.92 16.77
CA VAL A 14 -2.66 10.54 17.53
C VAL A 14 -1.32 9.97 17.05
N HIS A 15 -0.39 10.83 16.65
CA HIS A 15 0.89 10.43 16.03
C HIS A 15 1.74 9.54 16.95
N GLU A 16 1.81 9.85 18.24
CA GLU A 16 2.53 9.07 19.26
C GLU A 16 1.98 7.66 19.39
N ASN A 17 0.67 7.48 19.20
CA ASN A 17 0.03 6.17 19.24
C ASN A 17 0.41 5.34 18.02
N ARG A 18 0.64 5.96 16.86
CA ARG A 18 1.13 5.25 15.67
C ARG A 18 2.51 4.65 15.92
N ALA A 19 3.44 5.47 16.41
CA ALA A 19 4.80 5.03 16.69
C ALA A 19 4.83 3.87 17.70
N ARG A 20 4.01 3.95 18.75
CA ARG A 20 3.84 2.85 19.73
C ARG A 20 3.24 1.60 19.11
N ALA A 21 2.13 1.73 18.39
CA ALA A 21 1.48 0.60 17.72
C ALA A 21 2.42 -0.13 16.75
N VAL A 22 3.22 0.62 15.98
CA VAL A 22 4.24 0.06 15.08
C VAL A 22 5.31 -0.68 15.90
N LYS A 23 5.88 -0.04 16.92
CA LYS A 23 6.89 -0.66 17.80
C LYS A 23 6.38 -1.96 18.44
N ASP A 24 5.11 -2.01 18.79
CA ASP A 24 4.46 -3.17 19.41
C ASP A 24 4.03 -4.24 18.38
N GLY A 25 4.40 -4.08 17.10
CA GLY A 25 4.24 -5.10 16.06
C GLY A 25 2.86 -5.12 15.38
N ALA A 26 2.08 -4.04 15.47
CA ALA A 26 0.74 -3.97 14.88
C ALA A 26 0.72 -4.25 13.37
N VAL A 27 1.75 -3.80 12.62
CA VAL A 27 1.83 -3.99 11.17
C VAL A 27 1.79 -5.46 10.79
N ARG A 28 2.64 -6.29 11.42
CA ARG A 28 2.69 -7.74 11.20
C ARG A 28 1.35 -8.40 11.48
N VAL A 29 0.73 -8.07 12.61
CA VAL A 29 -0.55 -8.66 13.02
C VAL A 29 -1.67 -8.29 12.03
N ILE A 30 -1.76 -7.01 11.67
CA ILE A 30 -2.75 -6.49 10.74
C ILE A 30 -2.59 -7.14 9.37
N LEU A 31 -1.35 -7.22 8.86
CA LEU A 31 -1.07 -7.79 7.55
C LEU A 31 -1.41 -9.29 7.48
N ASN A 32 -1.13 -10.04 8.56
CA ASN A 32 -1.53 -11.45 8.64
C ASN A 32 -3.06 -11.61 8.65
N LYS A 33 -3.79 -10.78 9.39
CA LYS A 33 -5.26 -10.79 9.37
C LYS A 33 -5.84 -10.46 8.00
N ILE A 34 -5.22 -9.52 7.27
CA ILE A 34 -5.59 -9.21 5.89
C ILE A 34 -5.39 -10.43 4.98
N ARG A 35 -4.28 -11.17 5.12
CA ARG A 35 -4.03 -12.41 4.36
C ARG A 35 -5.02 -13.53 4.68
N GLU A 36 -5.48 -13.60 5.91
CA GLU A 36 -6.54 -14.51 6.35
C GLU A 36 -7.94 -14.08 5.85
N GLY A 37 -8.06 -12.94 5.15
CA GLY A 37 -9.34 -12.40 4.67
C GLY A 37 -10.19 -11.75 5.76
N VAL A 38 -9.62 -11.48 6.94
CA VAL A 38 -10.34 -10.94 8.10
C VAL A 38 -10.34 -9.42 8.05
N LEU A 39 -11.53 -8.80 7.98
CA LEU A 39 -11.74 -7.35 8.05
C LEU A 39 -10.82 -6.54 7.09
N VAL A 40 -10.58 -7.09 5.89
CA VAL A 40 -9.60 -6.56 4.93
C VAL A 40 -9.77 -5.06 4.68
N ASN A 41 -11.01 -4.62 4.42
CA ASN A 41 -11.27 -3.23 4.05
C ASN A 41 -10.96 -2.26 5.20
N GLU A 42 -11.37 -2.62 6.42
CA GLU A 42 -11.16 -1.82 7.62
C GLU A 42 -9.68 -1.81 8.05
N LEU A 43 -9.03 -2.97 8.00
CA LEU A 43 -7.62 -3.11 8.37
C LEU A 43 -6.67 -2.42 7.37
N LEU A 44 -7.02 -2.38 6.08
CA LEU A 44 -6.26 -1.60 5.10
C LEU A 44 -6.31 -0.09 5.39
N ALA A 45 -7.41 0.42 5.94
CA ALA A 45 -7.51 1.82 6.33
C ALA A 45 -6.60 2.13 7.54
N VAL A 46 -6.54 1.23 8.52
CA VAL A 46 -5.62 1.34 9.65
C VAL A 46 -4.16 1.26 9.16
N LEU A 47 -3.85 0.30 8.30
CA LEU A 47 -2.51 0.13 7.75
C LEU A 47 -2.05 1.36 6.97
N ALA A 48 -2.93 1.95 6.15
CA ALA A 48 -2.65 3.20 5.44
C ALA A 48 -2.34 4.37 6.37
N MET A 49 -2.95 4.42 7.57
CA MET A 49 -2.62 5.39 8.59
C MET A 49 -1.25 5.11 9.23
N LEU A 50 -0.98 3.86 9.61
CA LEU A 50 0.29 3.48 10.23
C LEU A 50 1.49 3.73 9.29
N CYS A 51 1.33 3.48 7.99
CA CYS A 51 2.34 3.75 6.97
C CYS A 51 2.69 5.24 6.77
N SER A 52 2.08 6.16 7.53
CA SER A 52 2.62 7.53 7.69
C SER A 52 3.87 7.60 8.58
N HIS A 53 4.19 6.51 9.30
CA HIS A 53 5.38 6.37 10.13
C HIS A 53 6.41 5.46 9.44
N GLN A 54 7.67 5.88 9.42
CA GLN A 54 8.75 5.16 8.72
C GLN A 54 8.94 3.72 9.19
N GLY A 55 8.85 3.47 10.50
CA GLY A 55 8.92 2.11 11.05
C GLY A 55 7.84 1.18 10.45
N ALA A 56 6.65 1.69 10.13
CA ALA A 56 5.62 0.85 9.52
C ALA A 56 5.95 0.47 8.07
N ILE A 57 6.69 1.33 7.35
CA ILE A 57 7.14 1.04 6.00
C ILE A 57 8.20 -0.07 6.02
N ILE A 58 9.15 0.01 6.96
CA ILE A 58 10.16 -1.03 7.17
C ILE A 58 9.49 -2.37 7.50
N ASP A 59 8.57 -2.38 8.47
CA ASP A 59 7.82 -3.59 8.84
C ASP A 59 7.03 -4.14 7.64
N MET A 60 6.42 -3.27 6.83
CA MET A 60 5.70 -3.71 5.62
C MET A 60 6.62 -4.42 4.63
N GLU A 61 7.85 -3.95 4.47
CA GLU A 61 8.83 -4.58 3.57
C GLU A 61 9.29 -5.94 4.10
N GLU A 62 9.67 -6.01 5.38
CA GLU A 62 10.11 -7.25 6.04
C GLU A 62 9.02 -8.33 6.02
N GLN A 63 7.76 -7.92 6.12
CA GLN A 63 6.64 -8.84 6.16
C GLN A 63 6.10 -9.18 4.76
N GLY A 64 6.71 -8.76 3.65
CA GLY A 64 6.20 -9.05 2.31
C GLY A 64 4.87 -8.34 2.01
N GLY A 65 4.79 -7.07 2.42
CA GLY A 65 3.61 -6.22 2.24
C GLY A 65 3.38 -5.81 0.80
N VAL A 66 4.42 -5.48 0.04
CA VAL A 66 4.30 -5.11 -1.39
C VAL A 66 3.54 -6.16 -2.22
N PRO A 67 3.94 -7.45 -2.24
CA PRO A 67 3.23 -8.44 -3.06
C PRO A 67 1.80 -8.67 -2.57
N CYS A 68 1.57 -8.59 -1.25
CA CYS A 68 0.22 -8.68 -0.68
C CYS A 68 -0.68 -7.54 -1.15
N LEU A 69 -0.18 -6.30 -1.17
CA LEU A 69 -0.95 -5.14 -1.63
C LEU A 69 -1.26 -5.23 -3.13
N LEU A 70 -0.29 -5.64 -3.95
CA LEU A 70 -0.48 -5.81 -5.39
C LEU A 70 -1.53 -6.87 -5.71
N GLN A 71 -1.48 -8.00 -5.00
CA GLN A 71 -2.49 -9.05 -5.09
C GLN A 71 -3.90 -8.50 -4.77
N ILE A 72 -4.05 -7.75 -3.68
CA ILE A 72 -5.34 -7.17 -3.30
C ILE A 72 -5.84 -6.18 -4.36
N ILE A 73 -4.97 -5.35 -4.95
CA ILE A 73 -5.36 -4.42 -6.02
C ILE A 73 -5.93 -5.19 -7.21
N ARG A 74 -5.29 -6.31 -7.57
CA ARG A 74 -5.69 -7.14 -8.71
C ARG A 74 -7.01 -7.88 -8.47
N GLU A 75 -7.20 -8.42 -7.27
CA GLU A 75 -8.27 -9.39 -6.98
C GLU A 75 -9.50 -8.77 -6.29
N SER A 76 -9.34 -7.65 -5.59
CA SER A 76 -10.45 -7.06 -4.84
C SER A 76 -11.51 -6.45 -5.77
N SER A 77 -12.78 -6.59 -5.42
CA SER A 77 -13.88 -5.81 -6.01
C SER A 77 -14.16 -4.50 -5.25
N CYS A 78 -13.52 -4.28 -4.10
CA CYS A 78 -13.75 -3.11 -3.28
C CYS A 78 -12.81 -1.95 -3.66
N GLU A 79 -13.36 -0.91 -4.27
CA GLU A 79 -12.60 0.27 -4.70
C GLU A 79 -11.86 0.98 -3.56
N ARG A 80 -12.45 1.00 -2.36
CA ARG A 80 -11.80 1.59 -1.17
C ARG A 80 -10.56 0.81 -0.74
N SER A 81 -10.60 -0.51 -0.85
CA SER A 81 -9.45 -1.37 -0.54
C SER A 81 -8.33 -1.15 -1.54
N LYS A 82 -8.64 -1.10 -2.84
CA LYS A 82 -7.66 -0.74 -3.88
C LYS A 82 -7.05 0.64 -3.65
N GLU A 83 -7.86 1.63 -3.30
CA GLU A 83 -7.40 3.00 -3.00
C GLU A 83 -6.43 3.02 -1.81
N ASN A 84 -6.73 2.29 -0.73
CA ASN A 84 -5.83 2.18 0.41
C ASN A 84 -4.54 1.44 0.05
N CYS A 85 -4.62 0.34 -0.70
CA CYS A 85 -3.46 -0.40 -1.15
C CYS A 85 -2.51 0.44 -2.00
N ILE A 86 -3.03 1.15 -3.01
CA ILE A 86 -2.19 2.03 -3.84
C ILE A 86 -1.65 3.22 -3.06
N ALA A 87 -2.37 3.69 -2.03
CA ALA A 87 -1.87 4.72 -1.13
C ALA A 87 -0.65 4.26 -0.33
N ILE A 88 -0.71 3.05 0.23
CA ILE A 88 0.42 2.46 0.97
C ILE A 88 1.58 2.19 0.01
N LEU A 89 1.32 1.55 -1.13
CA LEU A 89 2.33 1.21 -2.12
C LEU A 89 3.07 2.45 -2.63
N HIS A 90 2.34 3.52 -2.92
CA HIS A 90 2.93 4.80 -3.32
C HIS A 90 3.89 5.34 -2.25
N THR A 91 3.54 5.24 -0.96
CA THR A 91 4.42 5.65 0.14
C THR A 91 5.67 4.77 0.25
N ILE A 92 5.50 3.44 0.16
CA ILE A 92 6.63 2.48 0.18
C ILE A 92 7.62 2.83 -0.94
N CYS A 93 7.15 2.97 -2.18
CA CYS A 93 8.02 3.26 -3.32
C CYS A 93 8.71 4.64 -3.26
N LEU A 94 8.13 5.61 -2.54
CA LEU A 94 8.77 6.89 -2.30
C LEU A 94 9.91 6.79 -1.28
N TYR A 95 9.77 5.88 -0.32
CA TYR A 95 10.72 5.66 0.76
C TYR A 95 11.86 4.73 0.32
N ASP A 96 11.55 3.55 -0.20
CA ASP A 96 12.54 2.59 -0.71
C ASP A 96 12.41 2.41 -2.22
N ARG A 97 13.47 2.81 -2.93
CA ARG A 97 13.51 2.70 -4.38
C ARG A 97 13.74 1.27 -4.88
N THR A 98 14.22 0.36 -4.06
CA THR A 98 14.44 -1.03 -4.50
C THR A 98 13.12 -1.73 -4.84
N LYS A 99 12.01 -1.30 -4.22
CA LYS A 99 10.66 -1.84 -4.45
C LYS A 99 10.07 -1.48 -5.81
N TRP A 100 10.65 -0.49 -6.52
CA TRP A 100 10.21 -0.16 -7.88
C TRP A 100 10.34 -1.35 -8.84
N LYS A 101 11.30 -2.26 -8.64
CA LYS A 101 11.46 -3.44 -9.49
C LYS A 101 10.23 -4.34 -9.41
N GLU A 102 9.82 -4.69 -8.19
CA GLU A 102 8.67 -5.56 -7.96
C GLU A 102 7.36 -4.97 -8.52
N VAL A 103 7.12 -3.67 -8.33
CA VAL A 103 5.93 -3.01 -8.89
C VAL A 103 5.97 -2.93 -10.42
N LYS A 104 7.16 -2.79 -11.02
CA LYS A 104 7.32 -2.85 -12.49
C LYS A 104 7.07 -4.25 -13.04
N ASP A 105 7.50 -5.28 -12.33
CA ASP A 105 7.29 -6.68 -12.73
C ASP A 105 5.80 -7.03 -12.69
N GLU A 106 5.08 -6.59 -11.66
CA GLU A 106 3.61 -6.70 -11.59
C GLU A 106 2.91 -5.94 -12.72
N GLU A 107 3.34 -4.70 -12.99
CA GLU A 107 2.76 -3.90 -14.08
C GLU A 107 2.98 -4.56 -15.43
N SER A 108 4.20 -5.06 -15.71
CA SER A 108 4.52 -5.75 -16.95
C SER A 108 3.72 -7.05 -17.13
N SER A 109 3.44 -7.75 -16.02
CA SER A 109 2.77 -9.06 -16.06
C SER A 109 1.24 -8.95 -16.11
N TYR A 110 0.67 -7.97 -15.40
CA TYR A 110 -0.77 -7.92 -15.16
C TYR A 110 -1.44 -6.58 -15.52
N GLY A 111 -0.66 -5.53 -15.79
CA GLY A 111 -1.19 -4.18 -16.02
C GLY A 111 -1.95 -3.62 -14.82
N THR A 112 -1.64 -4.10 -13.61
CA THR A 112 -2.41 -3.84 -12.38
C THR A 112 -2.50 -2.35 -12.06
N ILE A 113 -1.40 -1.61 -12.20
CA ILE A 113 -1.36 -0.17 -11.89
C ILE A 113 -2.03 0.62 -13.02
N SER A 114 -1.80 0.25 -14.29
CA SER A 114 -2.46 0.88 -15.43
C SER A 114 -3.98 0.74 -15.38
N LYS A 115 -4.49 -0.44 -15.04
CA LYS A 115 -5.93 -0.67 -14.85
C LYS A 115 -6.49 0.21 -13.74
N LEU A 116 -5.80 0.29 -12.60
CA LEU A 116 -6.23 1.15 -11.50
C LEU A 116 -6.18 2.64 -11.86
N ALA A 117 -5.21 3.07 -12.66
CA ALA A 117 -5.10 4.44 -13.18
C ALA A 117 -6.26 4.81 -14.12
N LYS A 118 -6.86 3.83 -14.79
CA LYS A 118 -8.00 4.01 -15.70
C LYS A 118 -9.35 3.94 -14.98
N ASP A 119 -9.50 2.97 -14.08
CA ASP A 119 -10.82 2.57 -13.56
C ASP A 119 -11.05 2.96 -12.09
N GLY A 120 -9.99 3.29 -11.34
CA GLY A 120 -10.07 3.54 -9.90
C GLY A 120 -10.77 4.85 -9.52
N THR A 121 -10.89 5.07 -8.21
CA THR A 121 -11.33 6.35 -7.64
C THR A 121 -10.39 7.49 -8.02
N SER A 122 -10.83 8.75 -7.91
CA SER A 122 -9.99 9.93 -8.19
C SER A 122 -8.66 9.91 -7.41
N ARG A 123 -8.68 9.42 -6.16
CA ARG A 123 -7.46 9.32 -5.34
C ARG A 123 -6.58 8.14 -5.76
N ALA A 124 -7.18 6.99 -6.08
CA ALA A 124 -6.43 5.84 -6.59
C ALA A 124 -5.75 6.19 -7.92
N LYS A 125 -6.49 6.80 -8.85
CA LYS A 125 -5.99 7.24 -10.17
C LYS A 125 -4.79 8.16 -10.05
N ARG A 126 -4.88 9.20 -9.23
CA ARG A 126 -3.78 10.15 -9.03
C ARG A 126 -2.49 9.46 -8.56
N LYS A 127 -2.60 8.50 -7.64
CA LYS A 127 -1.43 7.77 -7.12
C LYS A 127 -0.89 6.75 -8.11
N ALA A 128 -1.77 6.00 -8.76
CA ALA A 128 -1.40 5.05 -9.80
C ALA A 128 -0.67 5.76 -10.96
N ASN A 129 -1.21 6.89 -11.46
CA ASN A 129 -0.55 7.70 -12.48
C ASN A 129 0.82 8.23 -12.00
N SER A 130 0.93 8.69 -10.74
CA SER A 130 2.23 9.10 -10.18
C SER A 130 3.28 7.98 -10.19
N ILE A 131 2.87 6.72 -9.99
CA ILE A 131 3.75 5.54 -10.10
C ILE A 131 4.14 5.31 -11.56
N LEU A 132 3.16 5.27 -12.48
CA LEU A 132 3.39 5.04 -13.91
C LEU A 132 4.30 6.10 -14.55
N GLU A 133 4.11 7.38 -14.21
CA GLU A 133 4.97 8.47 -14.69
C GLU A 133 6.43 8.26 -14.29
N ARG A 134 6.69 7.71 -13.10
CA ARG A 134 8.05 7.40 -12.65
C ARG A 134 8.66 6.22 -13.39
N PHE A 135 7.85 5.24 -13.80
CA PHE A 135 8.33 4.18 -14.68
C PHE A 135 8.85 4.77 -16.00
N ASN A 136 8.07 5.65 -16.62
CA ASN A 136 8.43 6.27 -17.90
C ASN A 136 9.68 7.16 -17.80
N ARG A 137 9.84 7.91 -16.71
CA ARG A 137 11.07 8.70 -16.47
C ARG A 137 12.31 7.82 -16.32
N ALA A 138 12.18 6.67 -15.66
CA ALA A 138 13.30 5.74 -15.48
C ALA A 138 13.73 5.10 -16.82
N VAL A 139 12.78 4.80 -17.71
CA VAL A 139 13.05 4.25 -19.06
C VAL A 139 13.77 5.27 -19.96
N ASN A 140 13.41 6.55 -19.85
CA ASN A 140 14.04 7.61 -20.66
C ASN A 140 15.51 7.86 -20.28
N LEU A 141 15.90 7.60 -19.03
CA LEU A 141 17.29 7.71 -18.56
C LEU A 141 18.19 6.56 -19.02
N THR A 142 17.63 5.38 -19.31
CA THR A 142 18.40 4.22 -19.78
C THR A 142 18.62 4.20 -21.30
N HIS A 143 17.90 5.03 -22.06
CA HIS A 143 18.05 5.15 -23.52
C HIS A 143 19.00 6.28 -23.97
N THR A 144 19.56 7.05 -23.03
CA THR A 144 20.47 8.18 -23.31
C THR A 144 21.93 7.91 -22.93
N ALA A 145 22.30 6.66 -22.65
CA ALA A 145 23.67 6.23 -22.34
C ALA A 145 24.26 5.38 -23.46
#